data_AF-A0A533Z7I8-F1
#
_entry.id   AF-A0A533Z7I8-F1
#
_cell.length_a   1.000
_cell.length_b   1.000
_cell.length_c   1.000
_cell.angle_alpha   90.00
_cell.angle_beta   90.00
_cell.angle_gamma   90.00
#
_symmetry.space_group_name_H-M   'P 1'
#
loop_
_entity.id
_entity.type
_entity.pdbx_description
1 polymer ?
#
loop_
_entity_poly.entity_id
_entity_poly.type
_entity_poly.pdbx_seq_one_letter_code
_entity_poly.pdbx_strand_id
1 'polypeptide(L)' 'MGEALVHRGPDDDGVWLSQSPQVSVGIGMRRLSIIDVAGGRQPILNEDESVVVVCNGEIYNYRELRGELISKGHR' A
#
# COMPACT_ATOMS: atom_id res chain seq x y z
N MET A 1 14.87 8.06 -3.60
CA MET A 1 14.39 8.45 -2.25
C MET A 1 14.20 7.23 -1.34
N GLY A 2 13.55 6.15 -1.80
CA GLY A 2 13.33 4.94 -0.99
C GLY A 2 14.59 4.16 -0.58
N GLU A 3 15.72 4.27 -1.31
CA GLU A 3 17.01 3.65 -0.96
C GLU A 3 17.51 3.99 0.46
N ALA A 4 17.37 5.24 0.89
CA ALA A 4 17.80 5.64 2.23
C ALA A 4 16.99 4.95 3.36
N LEU A 5 15.83 4.38 3.03
CA LEU A 5 14.91 3.75 3.98
C LEU A 5 14.95 2.21 3.95
N VAL A 6 15.88 1.59 3.22
CA VAL A 6 16.02 0.12 3.14
C VAL A 6 16.06 -0.53 4.53
N HIS A 7 16.78 0.10 5.47
CA HIS A 7 16.88 -0.39 6.85
C HIS A 7 15.54 -0.49 7.59
N ARG A 8 14.49 0.20 7.13
CA ARG A 8 13.13 0.13 7.71
C ARG A 8 12.22 -0.90 7.04
N GLY A 9 12.63 -1.43 5.89
CA GLY A 9 11.84 -2.35 5.10
C GLY A 9 12.70 -2.99 4.02
N PRO A 10 13.50 -4.01 4.39
CA PRO A 10 14.48 -4.62 3.49
C PRO A 10 13.86 -5.65 2.54
N ASP A 11 12.61 -6.05 2.75
CA ASP A 11 12.04 -7.23 2.08
C ASP A 11 11.46 -6.91 0.69
N ASP A 12 10.92 -5.71 0.51
CA ASP A 12 10.38 -5.27 -0.79
C ASP A 12 10.36 -3.72 -0.86
N ASP A 13 10.20 -3.22 -2.08
CA ASP A 13 9.96 -1.81 -2.35
C ASP A 13 8.87 -1.62 -3.40
N GLY A 14 8.32 -0.41 -3.41
CA GLY A 14 7.26 -0.06 -4.35
C GLY A 14 7.15 1.43 -4.55
N VAL A 15 6.85 1.81 -5.78
CA VAL A 15 6.64 3.19 -6.20
C VAL A 15 5.45 3.22 -7.13
N TRP A 16 4.58 4.21 -6.94
CA TRP A 16 3.52 4.57 -7.87
C TRP A 16 3.71 6.01 -8.30
N LEU A 17 3.60 6.26 -9.60
CA LEU A 17 3.76 7.56 -10.23
C LEU A 17 2.52 7.85 -11.08
N SER A 18 2.05 9.09 -11.04
CA SER A 18 1.00 9.57 -11.92
C SER A 18 1.34 10.95 -12.44
N GLN A 19 0.97 11.18 -13.71
CA GLN A 19 1.28 12.40 -14.42
C GLN A 19 0.04 12.84 -15.20
N SER A 20 -0.29 14.12 -15.04
CA SER A 20 -1.19 14.86 -15.90
C SER A 20 -0.42 15.99 -16.59
N PRO A 21 -1.03 16.69 -17.57
CA PRO A 21 -0.41 17.84 -18.20
C PRO A 21 -0.05 18.98 -17.22
N GLN A 22 -0.69 19.03 -16.04
CA GLN A 22 -0.53 20.10 -15.07
C GLN A 22 0.27 19.69 -13.82
N VAL A 23 0.22 18.41 -13.43
CA VAL A 23 0.84 17.93 -12.19
C VAL A 23 1.45 16.55 -12.35
N SER A 24 2.54 16.31 -11.63
CA SER A 24 3.13 14.98 -11.46
C SER A 24 3.18 14.66 -9.97
N VAL A 25 2.77 13.44 -9.61
CA VAL A 25 2.73 12.96 -8.22
C VAL A 25 3.40 11.60 -8.16
N GLY A 26 4.14 11.36 -7.08
CA GLY A 26 4.73 10.06 -6.79
C GLY A 26 4.63 9.71 -5.31
N ILE A 27 4.38 8.44 -5.03
CA ILE A 27 4.40 7.88 -3.68
C ILE A 27 5.20 6.58 -3.69
N GLY A 28 5.99 6.34 -2.65
CA GLY A 28 6.82 5.15 -2.56
C GLY A 28 7.04 4.68 -1.13
N MET A 29 7.41 3.42 -0.99
CA MET A 29 7.55 2.74 0.31
C MET A 29 8.70 1.73 0.31
N ARG A 30 9.09 1.33 1.52
CA ARG A 30 9.93 0.18 1.81
C ARG A 30 9.15 -0.74 2.76
N ARG A 31 9.19 -2.05 2.50
CA ARG A 31 8.34 -3.02 3.20
C ARG A 31 9.17 -3.89 4.14
N LEU A 32 8.74 -3.95 5.40
CA LEU A 32 9.04 -5.05 6.30
C LEU A 32 7.83 -5.98 6.29
N SER A 33 8.03 -7.23 5.89
CA SER A 33 6.95 -8.18 5.63
C SER A 33 6.61 -8.97 6.90
N ILE A 34 5.51 -8.60 7.55
CA ILE A 34 5.05 -9.23 8.80
C ILE A 34 3.74 -9.99 8.59
N ILE A 35 2.69 -9.30 8.09
CA ILE A 35 1.38 -9.88 7.79
C ILE A 35 1.22 -10.00 6.28
N ASP A 36 0.71 -11.16 5.85
CA ASP A 36 0.54 -11.52 4.43
C ASP A 36 1.83 -11.30 3.62
N VAL A 37 2.86 -12.06 3.97
CA VAL A 37 4.22 -11.92 3.39
C VAL A 37 4.19 -11.99 1.86
N ALA A 38 3.39 -12.89 1.28
CA ALA A 38 3.32 -13.08 -0.17
C ALA A 38 2.37 -12.10 -0.88
N GLY A 39 1.22 -11.75 -0.29
CA GLY A 39 0.17 -10.96 -0.95
C GLY A 39 0.17 -9.47 -0.61
N GLY A 40 0.80 -9.05 0.49
CA GLY A 40 0.69 -7.68 1.02
C GLY A 40 1.58 -6.63 0.35
N ARG A 41 1.84 -6.75 -0.96
CA ARG A 41 2.66 -5.81 -1.72
C ARG A 41 1.96 -4.44 -1.80
N GLN A 42 2.75 -3.36 -1.80
CA GLN A 42 2.24 -1.99 -1.94
C GLN A 42 3.11 -1.19 -2.92
N PRO A 43 2.67 -0.03 -3.45
CA PRO A 43 1.41 0.68 -3.15
C PRO A 43 0.15 -0.12 -3.50
N ILE A 44 -0.89 0.02 -2.69
CA ILE A 44 -2.19 -0.64 -2.91
C ILE A 44 -3.12 0.33 -3.63
N LEU A 45 -3.77 -0.14 -4.69
CA LEU A 45 -4.84 0.56 -5.38
C LEU A 45 -6.18 0.01 -4.91
N ASN A 46 -7.19 0.87 -4.83
CA ASN A 46 -8.58 0.42 -4.66
C ASN A 46 -9.13 -0.17 -5.97
N GLU A 47 -10.37 -0.65 -5.94
CA GLU A 47 -10.95 -1.48 -7.01
C GLU A 47 -11.09 -0.76 -8.36
N ASP A 48 -11.20 0.57 -8.37
CA ASP A 48 -11.26 1.40 -9.57
C ASP A 48 -9.96 2.22 -9.81
N GLU A 49 -8.91 1.93 -9.04
CA GLU A 49 -7.59 2.55 -9.12
C GLU A 49 -7.58 4.08 -8.94
N SER A 50 -8.67 4.67 -8.44
CA SER A 50 -8.76 6.12 -8.18
C SER A 50 -8.01 6.55 -6.92
N VAL A 51 -7.71 5.60 -6.01
CA VAL A 51 -7.00 5.83 -4.75
C VAL A 51 -5.80 4.93 -4.64
N VAL A 52 -4.64 5.52 -4.31
CA VAL A 52 -3.39 4.81 -4.01
C VAL A 52 -2.99 5.02 -2.55
N VAL A 53 -2.58 3.95 -1.87
CA VAL A 53 -2.19 3.97 -0.46
C VAL A 53 -0.84 3.26 -0.25
N VAL A 54 -0.02 3.85 0.61
CA VAL A 54 1.08 3.16 1.29
C VAL A 54 0.84 3.23 2.80
N CYS A 55 1.18 2.18 3.53
CA CYS A 55 0.99 2.09 4.97
C CYS A 55 2.26 1.64 5.69
N ASN A 56 2.60 2.32 6.78
CA ASN A 56 3.65 1.92 7.72
C ASN A 56 3.04 1.77 9.12
N GLY A 57 2.83 0.52 9.54
CA GLY A 57 2.21 0.15 10.81
C GLY A 57 1.24 -1.01 10.66
N GLU A 58 0.56 -1.37 11.75
CA GLU A 58 -0.39 -2.48 11.79
C GLU A 58 -1.82 -2.00 12.10
N ILE A 59 -2.80 -2.50 11.33
CA ILE A 59 -4.23 -2.36 11.64
C ILE A 59 -4.64 -3.62 12.39
N TYR A 60 -4.72 -3.55 13.72
CA TYR A 60 -4.94 -4.73 14.56
C TYR A 60 -6.30 -5.41 14.31
N ASN A 61 -7.34 -4.62 14.03
CA ASN A 61 -8.70 -5.09 13.75
C ASN A 61 -9.01 -5.27 12.25
N TYR A 62 -7.98 -5.55 11.43
CA TYR A 62 -8.16 -5.64 9.98
C TYR A 62 -9.10 -6.77 9.55
N ARG A 63 -9.25 -7.83 10.37
CA ARG A 63 -10.13 -8.96 10.05
C ARG A 63 -11.59 -8.57 10.16
N GLU A 64 -11.94 -7.85 11.22
CA GLU A 64 -13.27 -7.31 11.46
C GLU A 64 -13.64 -6.29 10.38
N LEU A 65 -12.74 -5.33 10.12
CA LEU A 65 -12.93 -4.31 9.08
C LEU A 65 -13.08 -4.95 7.68
N ARG A 66 -12.28 -5.98 7.37
CA ARG A 66 -12.41 -6.71 6.10
C ARG A 66 -13.77 -7.39 5.98
N GLY A 67 -14.29 -7.98 7.06
CA GLY A 67 -15.63 -8.57 7.08
C GLY A 67 -16.72 -7.53 6.80
N GLU A 68 -16.62 -6.36 7.43
CA GLU A 68 -17.55 -5.25 7.17
C GLU A 68 -17.48 -4.76 5.72
N LEU A 69 -16.28 -4.58 5.17
CA LEU A 69 -16.08 -4.12 3.79
C LEU A 69 -16.64 -5.13 2.77
N ILE A 70 -16.43 -6.42 2.97
CA ILE A 70 -17.01 -7.47 2.12
C ILE A 70 -18.54 -7.42 2.18
N SER A 71 -19.13 -7.21 3.37
CA SER A 71 -20.59 -7.09 3.51
C SER A 71 -21.18 -5.90 2.75
N LYS A 72 -20.36 -4.88 2.48
CA LYS A 72 -20.70 -3.70 1.68
C LYS A 72 -20.36 -3.85 0.19
N GLY A 73 -19.80 -4.98 -0.24
CA GLY A 73 -19.49 -5.28 -1.65
C GLY A 73 -18.07 -4.92 -2.09
N HIS A 74 -17.17 -4.59 -1.16
CA HIS A 74 -15.75 -4.31 -1.45
C HIS A 74 -14.92 -5.59 -1.49
N ARG A 75 -13.78 -5.56 -2.20
CA ARG A 75 -12.90 -6.73 -2.36
C ARG A 75 -11.46 -6.46 -1.93
#